data_AF-A0A946P4W3-F1
#
_entry.id   AF-A0A946P4W3-F1
#
_cell.length_a   1.000
_cell.length_b   1.000
_cell.length_c   1.000
_cell.angle_alpha   90.00
_cell.angle_beta   90.00
_cell.angle_gamma   90.00
#
_symmetry.space_group_name_H-M   'P 1'
#
loop_
_entity.id
_entity.type
_entity.pdbx_description
1 polymer ?
#
loop_
_entity_poly.entity_id
_entity_poly.type
_entity_poly.pdbx_seq_one_letter_code
_entity_poly.pdbx_strand_id
1 'polypeptide(L)'
;MSTLAKKSSLVFYGIGSISPAITGNLLGAPIFFYYNNVLGLEAWLVSLALALALVVDGITDPLLGYASDYTRSRFGRRHPYIYASILPGSICYFFLIMADFGSSQIALFFQLLVLIGLLRLA
;
A
#
# COMPACT_ATOMS: atom_id res chain seq x y z
N MET A 1 -37.18 0.80 0.62
CA MET A 1 -37.08 0.41 -0.80
C MET A 1 -35.68 -0.14 -1.04
N SER A 2 -35.54 -1.46 -1.13
CA SER A 2 -34.27 -2.14 -1.38
C SER A 2 -33.87 -1.98 -2.85
N THR A 3 -33.09 -0.95 -3.16
CA THR A 3 -32.34 -0.88 -4.41
C THR A 3 -31.21 -1.90 -4.35
N LEU A 4 -31.55 -3.18 -4.55
CA LEU A 4 -30.57 -4.23 -4.75
C LEU A 4 -29.77 -3.88 -6.00
N ALA A 5 -28.46 -3.70 -5.84
CA ALA A 5 -27.57 -3.45 -6.95
C ALA A 5 -27.64 -4.61 -7.95
N LYS A 6 -27.57 -4.30 -9.25
CA LYS A 6 -27.61 -5.27 -10.33
C LYS A 6 -26.48 -6.30 -10.12
N LYS A 7 -26.75 -7.61 -10.31
CA LYS A 7 -25.75 -8.68 -10.10
C LYS A 7 -24.43 -8.42 -10.83
N SER A 8 -24.46 -7.82 -12.02
CA SER A 8 -23.27 -7.42 -12.76
C SER A 8 -22.40 -6.41 -12.00
N SER A 9 -23.01 -5.40 -11.37
CA SER A 9 -22.30 -4.38 -10.59
C SER A 9 -21.64 -4.97 -9.35
N LEU A 10 -22.27 -5.97 -8.73
CA LEU A 10 -21.68 -6.70 -7.60
C LEU A 10 -20.45 -7.50 -8.02
N VAL A 11 -20.48 -8.14 -9.20
CA VAL A 11 -19.32 -8.88 -9.73
C VAL A 11 -18.17 -7.93 -10.05
N PHE A 12 -18.42 -6.81 -10.74
CA PHE A 12 -17.38 -5.81 -11.03
C PHE A 12 -16.81 -5.18 -9.76
N TYR A 13 -17.65 -4.91 -8.76
CA TYR A 13 -17.20 -4.44 -7.46
C TYR A 13 -16.33 -5.48 -6.73
N GLY A 14 -16.75 -6.76 -6.78
CA GLY A 14 -15.98 -7.88 -6.24
C GLY A 14 -14.59 -7.96 -6.85
N ILE A 15 -14.49 -7.92 -8.19
CA ILE A 15 -13.21 -7.93 -8.90
C ILE A 15 -12.35 -6.72 -8.51
N GLY A 16 -12.94 -5.53 -8.37
CA GLY A 16 -12.22 -4.33 -7.92
C GLY A 16 -11.69 -4.44 -6.49
N SER A 17 -12.38 -5.16 -5.61
CA SER A 17 -11.97 -5.33 -4.21
C SER A 17 -10.78 -6.29 -4.01
N ILE A 18 -10.46 -7.10 -5.02
CA ILE A 18 -9.34 -8.06 -4.96
C ILE A 18 -8.00 -7.34 -4.83
N SER A 19 -7.79 -6.26 -5.58
CA SER A 19 -6.48 -5.56 -5.60
C SER A 19 -6.11 -5.00 -4.21
N PRO A 20 -6.96 -4.19 -3.55
CA PRO A 20 -6.67 -3.71 -2.19
C PRO A 20 -6.50 -4.84 -1.17
N ALA A 21 -7.26 -5.92 -1.32
CA ALA A 21 -7.18 -7.09 -0.42
C ALA A 21 -5.83 -7.81 -0.54
N ILE A 22 -5.31 -7.97 -1.76
CA ILE A 22 -3.98 -8.55 -1.99
C ILE A 22 -2.89 -7.65 -1.41
N THR A 23 -2.91 -6.36 -1.72
CA THR A 23 -1.92 -5.40 -1.22
C THR A 23 -1.89 -5.36 0.31
N GLY A 24 -3.07 -5.33 0.95
CA GLY A 24 -3.17 -5.34 2.41
C GLY A 24 -2.62 -6.62 3.06
N ASN A 25 -2.86 -7.80 2.46
CA ASN A 25 -2.35 -9.06 2.99
C ASN A 25 -0.83 -9.22 2.78
N LEU A 26 -0.31 -8.79 1.63
CA LEU A 26 1.12 -8.87 1.32
C LEU A 26 1.96 -7.97 2.24
N LEU A 27 1.44 -6.81 2.62
CA LEU A 27 2.10 -5.84 3.49
C LEU A 27 2.17 -6.24 4.97
N GLY A 28 1.47 -7.30 5.37
CA GLY A 28 1.49 -7.83 6.73
C GLY A 28 2.61 -8.86 6.93
N ALA A 29 2.19 -10.11 7.17
CA ALA A 29 3.07 -11.21 7.54
C ALA A 29 4.17 -11.55 6.51
N PRO A 30 3.92 -11.54 5.19
CA PRO A 30 4.95 -11.92 4.21
C PRO A 30 6.16 -11.00 4.20
N ILE A 31 5.94 -9.68 4.26
CA ILE A 31 7.03 -8.68 4.28
C ILE A 31 7.82 -8.75 5.58
N PHE A 32 7.13 -8.94 6.71
CA PHE A 32 7.79 -9.17 7.99
C PHE A 32 8.72 -10.38 7.91
N PHE A 33 8.20 -11.50 7.40
CA PHE A 33 8.97 -12.73 7.26
C PHE A 33 10.18 -12.55 6.34
N TYR A 34 10.01 -11.90 5.19
CA TYR A 34 11.08 -11.66 4.22
C TYR A 34 12.22 -10.82 4.80
N TYR A 35 11.92 -9.66 5.40
CA TYR A 35 12.97 -8.80 5.96
C TYR A 35 13.65 -9.43 7.19
N ASN A 36 12.91 -10.16 8.02
CA ASN A 36 13.48 -10.77 9.21
C ASN A 36 14.27 -12.05 8.92
N ASN A 37 13.71 -12.99 8.15
CA ASN A 37 14.28 -14.33 7.96
C ASN A 37 15.16 -14.46 6.72
N VAL A 38 14.94 -13.64 5.67
CA VAL A 38 15.73 -13.71 4.42
C VAL A 38 16.85 -12.68 4.43
N LEU A 39 16.53 -11.42 4.74
CA LEU A 39 17.52 -10.33 4.77
C LEU A 39 18.25 -10.19 6.12
N GLY A 40 17.80 -10.91 7.15
CA GLY A 40 18.44 -10.92 8.47
C GLY A 40 18.26 -9.63 9.28
N LEU A 41 17.25 -8.82 8.96
CA LEU A 41 16.93 -7.62 9.73
C LEU A 41 16.33 -8.00 11.09
N GLU A 42 16.73 -7.31 12.14
CA GLU A 42 16.25 -7.61 13.49
C GLU A 42 14.74 -7.38 13.62
N ALA A 43 14.03 -8.30 14.29
CA ALA A 43 12.57 -8.30 14.34
C ALA A 43 11.96 -7.02 14.93
N TRP A 44 12.66 -6.38 15.87
CA TRP A 44 12.21 -5.13 16.48
C TRP A 44 12.29 -3.96 15.50
N LEU A 45 13.30 -3.91 14.63
CA LEU A 45 13.44 -2.90 13.57
C LEU A 45 12.35 -3.05 12.52
N VAL A 46 12.07 -4.29 12.10
CA VAL A 46 10.99 -4.57 11.15
C VAL A 46 9.65 -4.12 11.73
N SER A 47 9.36 -4.51 12.98
CA SER A 47 8.13 -4.11 13.68
C SER A 47 8.01 -2.59 13.82
N LEU A 48 9.11 -1.91 14.14
CA LEU A 48 9.15 -0.46 14.26
C LEU A 48 8.86 0.23 12.93
N ALA A 49 9.45 -0.23 11.82
CA ALA A 49 9.20 0.31 10.50
C ALA A 49 7.73 0.12 10.08
N LEU A 50 7.17 -1.07 10.32
CA LEU A 50 5.76 -1.35 10.08
C LEU A 50 4.85 -0.45 10.93
N ALA A 51 5.15 -0.28 12.21
CA ALA A 51 4.38 0.58 13.11
C ALA A 51 4.41 2.05 12.67
N LEU A 52 5.59 2.56 12.29
CA LEU A 52 5.73 3.93 11.76
C LEU A 52 4.94 4.11 10.46
N ALA A 53 4.95 3.11 9.58
CA ALA A 53 4.15 3.13 8.36
C ALA A 53 2.65 3.24 8.67
N LEU A 54 2.14 2.48 9.65
CA LEU A 54 0.74 2.60 10.08
C LEU A 54 0.38 4.00 10.61
N VAL A 55 1.31 4.66 11.31
CA VAL A 55 1.09 6.03 11.79
C VAL A 55 0.99 7.00 10.61
N VAL A 56 1.83 6.83 9.60
CA VAL A 56 1.76 7.62 8.36
C VAL A 56 0.41 7.39 7.66
N ASP A 57 -0.03 6.14 7.51
CA ASP A 57 -1.32 5.80 6.91
C ASP A 57 -2.50 6.49 7.61
N GLY A 58 -2.49 6.50 8.94
CA GLY A 58 -3.52 7.15 9.75
C GLY A 58 -3.65 8.66 9.48
N ILE A 59 -2.60 9.31 8.95
CA ILE A 59 -2.59 10.71 8.56
C ILE A 59 -2.89 10.87 7.07
N THR A 60 -2.31 10.04 6.21
CA THR A 60 -2.43 10.15 4.76
C THR A 60 -3.82 9.75 4.26
N ASP A 61 -4.47 8.78 4.91
CA ASP A 61 -5.80 8.30 4.51
C ASP A 61 -6.88 9.41 4.60
N PRO A 62 -7.02 10.17 5.71
CA PRO A 62 -7.92 11.32 5.77
C PRO A 62 -7.57 12.42 4.77
N LEU A 63 -6.27 12.69 4.55
CA LEU A 63 -5.81 13.72 3.62
C LEU A 63 -6.20 13.37 2.17
N LEU A 64 -5.97 12.13 1.76
CA LEU A 64 -6.36 11.62 0.44
C LEU A 64 -7.89 11.57 0.30
N GLY A 65 -8.61 11.20 1.36
CA GLY A 65 -10.07 11.28 1.39
C GLY A 65 -10.58 12.69 1.13
N TYR A 66 -10.03 13.68 1.84
CA TYR A 66 -10.36 15.08 1.63
C TYR A 66 -10.00 15.54 0.21
N ALA A 67 -8.79 15.27 -0.26
CA ALA A 67 -8.38 15.63 -1.62
C ALA A 67 -9.30 15.01 -2.69
N SER A 68 -9.69 13.75 -2.53
CA SER A 68 -10.58 13.04 -3.45
C SER A 68 -11.95 13.70 -3.59
N ASP A 69 -12.53 14.17 -2.49
CA ASP A 69 -13.87 14.76 -2.48
C ASP A 69 -13.93 16.13 -3.19
N TYR A 70 -12.83 16.90 -3.13
CA TYR A 70 -12.71 18.21 -3.79
C TYR A 70 -12.34 18.12 -5.27
N THR A 71 -11.87 16.96 -5.73
CA THR A 71 -11.40 16.80 -7.11
C THR A 71 -12.55 16.63 -8.08
N ARG A 72 -12.77 17.63 -8.95
CA ARG A 72 -13.74 17.54 -10.07
C ARG A 72 -13.01 17.09 -11.34
N SER A 73 -13.09 15.81 -11.66
CA SER A 73 -12.53 15.24 -12.90
C SER A 73 -13.61 14.76 -13.86
N ARG A 74 -13.28 14.75 -15.17
CA ARG A 74 -14.15 14.25 -16.25
C ARG A 74 -14.41 12.73 -16.17
N PHE A 75 -13.55 11.98 -15.49
CA PHE A 75 -13.66 10.52 -15.33
C PHE A 75 -14.30 10.12 -13.99
N GLY A 76 -14.81 11.09 -13.20
CA GLY A 76 -15.35 10.87 -11.86
C GLY A 76 -14.38 11.27 -10.76
N ARG A 77 -14.87 11.34 -9.51
CA ARG A 77 -14.12 11.88 -8.35
C ARG A 77 -12.95 11.01 -7.90
N ARG A 78 -13.10 9.67 -7.94
CA ARG A 78 -12.13 8.71 -7.38
C ARG A 78 -11.22 8.04 -8.41
N HIS A 79 -11.63 7.98 -9.68
CA HIS A 79 -10.88 7.30 -10.75
C HIS A 79 -9.49 7.88 -11.04
N PRO A 80 -9.25 9.21 -11.03
CA PRO A 80 -7.91 9.75 -11.27
C PRO A 80 -6.88 9.27 -10.26
N TYR A 81 -7.27 9.18 -8.98
CA TYR A 81 -6.39 8.71 -7.90
C TYR A 81 -6.08 7.22 -8.06
N ILE A 82 -7.08 6.40 -8.41
CA ILE A 82 -6.90 4.96 -8.65
C ILE A 82 -5.94 4.70 -9.83
N TYR A 83 -6.01 5.50 -10.89
CA TYR A 83 -5.07 5.32 -12.00
C TYR A 83 -3.68 5.86 -11.69
N ALA A 84 -3.61 6.98 -10.95
CA ALA A 84 -2.35 7.57 -10.53
C ALA A 84 -1.57 6.67 -9.57
N SER A 85 -2.24 5.84 -8.76
CA SER A 85 -1.60 4.95 -7.80
C SER A 85 -0.98 3.69 -8.40
N ILE A 86 -1.49 3.21 -9.55
CA ILE A 86 -1.01 1.96 -10.17
C ILE A 86 0.50 2.01 -10.47
N LEU A 87 0.98 3.12 -11.03
CA LEU A 87 2.39 3.29 -11.38
C LEU A 87 3.31 3.33 -10.14
N PRO A 88 3.15 4.28 -9.18
CA PRO A 88 4.01 4.34 -8.01
C PRO A 88 3.88 3.08 -7.14
N GLY A 89 2.69 2.51 -6.98
CA GLY A 89 2.49 1.29 -6.20
C GLY A 89 3.22 0.09 -6.79
N SER A 90 3.11 -0.11 -8.11
CA SER A 90 3.83 -1.21 -8.80
C SER A 90 5.35 -1.05 -8.71
N ILE A 91 5.85 0.18 -8.88
CA ILE A 91 7.28 0.49 -8.80
C ILE A 91 7.80 0.25 -7.37
N CYS A 92 7.10 0.75 -6.36
CA CYS A 92 7.50 0.58 -4.95
C CYS A 92 7.50 -0.89 -4.55
N TYR A 93 6.49 -1.67 -4.95
CA TYR A 93 6.44 -3.10 -4.69
C TYR A 93 7.60 -3.86 -5.36
N PHE A 94 7.91 -3.52 -6.62
CA PHE A 94 9.05 -4.11 -7.32
C PHE A 94 10.37 -3.82 -6.60
N PHE A 95 10.61 -2.56 -6.23
CA PHE A 95 11.81 -2.19 -5.47
C PHE A 95 11.85 -2.84 -4.09
N LEU A 96 10.72 -3.06 -3.42
CA LEU A 96 10.70 -3.67 -2.08
C LEU A 96 11.26 -5.09 -2.08
N ILE A 97 11.08 -5.84 -3.18
CA ILE A 97 11.54 -7.22 -3.34
C ILE A 97 12.91 -7.30 -4.03
N MET A 98 13.18 -6.44 -5.02
CA MET A 98 14.41 -6.50 -5.81
C MET A 98 15.56 -5.67 -5.24
N ALA A 99 15.29 -4.63 -4.46
CA ALA A 99 16.35 -3.81 -3.92
C ALA A 99 17.06 -4.56 -2.77
N ASP A 100 18.36 -4.71 -2.92
CA ASP A 100 19.25 -5.06 -1.82
C ASP A 100 20.21 -3.88 -1.65
N PHE A 101 19.83 -2.90 -0.81
CA PHE A 101 20.68 -1.72 -0.53
C PHE A 101 21.86 -2.05 0.41
N GLY A 102 22.18 -3.33 0.60
CA GLY A 102 23.40 -3.82 1.23
C GLY A 102 23.15 -4.46 2.59
N SER A 103 24.23 -5.02 3.16
CA SER A 103 24.22 -5.83 4.38
C SER A 103 24.17 -5.03 5.70
N SER A 104 23.93 -3.70 5.64
CA SER A 104 23.82 -2.87 6.84
C SER A 104 22.39 -2.81 7.35
N GLN A 105 22.20 -3.09 8.65
CA GLN A 105 20.89 -3.05 9.31
C GLN A 105 20.17 -1.71 9.14
N ILE A 106 20.92 -0.61 9.12
CA ILE A 106 20.38 0.75 8.96
C ILE A 106 19.86 0.94 7.54
N ALA A 107 20.60 0.47 6.52
CA ALA A 107 20.19 0.59 5.13
C ALA A 107 18.91 -0.21 4.86
N LEU A 108 18.83 -1.45 5.36
CA LEU A 108 17.65 -2.31 5.24
C LEU A 108 16.43 -1.72 5.97
N PHE A 109 16.64 -1.10 7.15
CA PHE A 109 15.57 -0.44 7.89
C PHE A 109 15.01 0.78 7.13
N PHE A 110 15.87 1.67 6.63
CA PHE A 110 15.42 2.84 5.85
C PHE A 110 14.79 2.43 4.53
N GLN A 111 15.32 1.40 3.85
CA GLN A 111 14.72 0.81 2.66
C GLN A 111 13.30 0.35 2.95
N LEU A 112 13.11 -0.47 4.00
CA LEU A 112 11.81 -0.98 4.41
C LEU A 112 10.85 0.17 4.71
N LEU A 113 11.26 1.13 5.54
CA LEU A 113 10.44 2.25 6.00
C LEU A 113 9.99 3.16 4.86
N VAL A 114 10.91 3.53 3.97
CA VAL A 114 10.61 4.43 2.85
C VAL A 114 9.74 3.73 1.81
N LEU A 115 10.11 2.50 1.41
CA LEU A 115 9.37 1.78 0.38
C LEU A 115 7.98 1.36 0.85
N ILE A 116 7.84 0.96 2.12
CA ILE A 116 6.52 0.63 2.66
C ILE A 116 5.66 1.89 2.81
N GLY A 117 6.23 3.01 3.28
CA GLY A 117 5.49 4.28 3.37
C GLY A 117 5.03 4.78 2.00
N LEU A 118 5.90 4.72 0.99
CA LEU A 118 5.55 5.09 -0.39
C LEU A 118 4.52 4.14 -1.00
N LEU A 119 4.62 2.84 -0.75
CA LEU A 119 3.66 1.85 -1.24
C LEU A 119 2.27 2.03 -0.61
N ARG A 120 2.20 2.56 0.62
CA ARG A 120 0.92 2.88 1.27
C ARG A 120 0.30 4.19 0.78
N LEU A 121 1.13 5.16 0.41
CA LEU A 121 0.72 6.44 -0.18
C LEU A 121 0.18 6.31 -1.61
N ALA A 122 0.59 5.25 -2.33
CA ALA A 122 0.13 4.91 -3.66
C ALA A 122 -1.23 4.19 -3.60
#